data_AF-A0A921GH65-F1
#
_entry.id   AF-A0A921GH65-F1
#
_cell.length_a   1.000
_cell.length_b   1.000
_cell.length_c   1.000
_cell.angle_alpha   90.00
_cell.angle_beta   90.00
_cell.angle_gamma   90.00
#
_symmetry.space_group_name_H-M   'P 1'
#
loop_
_entity.id
_entity.type
_entity.pdbx_description
1 polymer ?
#
loop_
_entity_poly.entity_id
_entity_poly.type
_entity_poly.pdbx_seq_one_letter_code
_entity_poly.pdbx_strand_id
1 'polypeptide(L)' 'MSHGRHHRRRRTARKRRMCSEKTRFACEMAAMRAGARLGMDWYRCPYCGGYHLTSKNGMKGTES' A
#
# COMPACT_ATOMS: atom_id res chain seq x y z
N MET A 1 15.07 -14.00 -28.37
CA MET A 1 13.95 -14.02 -27.42
C MET A 1 14.35 -13.25 -26.15
N SER A 2 13.87 -12.02 -25.95
CA SER A 2 14.28 -11.21 -24.77
C SER A 2 13.14 -10.31 -24.30
N HIS A 3 12.07 -10.91 -23.77
CA HIS A 3 10.86 -10.18 -23.30
C HIS A 3 10.78 -10.02 -21.77
N GLY A 4 11.90 -10.01 -21.04
CA GLY A 4 11.88 -10.06 -19.56
C GLY A 4 11.92 -8.73 -18.80
N ARG A 5 12.48 -7.65 -19.39
CA ARG A 5 12.89 -6.46 -18.59
C ARG A 5 11.85 -5.35 -18.51
N HIS A 6 10.87 -5.31 -19.42
CA HIS A 6 9.89 -4.22 -19.48
C HIS A 6 8.74 -4.35 -18.45
N HIS A 7 8.39 -5.58 -18.04
CA HIS A 7 7.28 -5.81 -17.10
C HIS A 7 7.58 -5.31 -15.67
N ARG A 8 8.85 -5.37 -15.22
CA ARG A 8 9.24 -4.87 -13.88
C ARG A 8 9.07 -3.35 -13.75
N ARG A 9 9.48 -2.57 -14.76
CA ARG A 9 9.39 -1.10 -14.75
C ARG A 9 7.94 -0.60 -14.76
N ARG A 10 7.05 -1.28 -15.51
CA ARG A 10 5.60 -0.97 -15.50
C ARG A 10 4.96 -1.27 -14.13
N ARG A 11 5.37 -2.36 -13.47
CA ARG A 11 4.91 -2.70 -12.10
C ARG A 11 5.32 -1.64 -11.08
N THR A 12 6.55 -1.14 -11.16
CA THR A 12 7.02 -0.07 -10.26
C THR A 12 6.31 1.26 -10.51
N ALA A 13 6.03 1.61 -11.77
CA ALA A 13 5.29 2.83 -12.09
C ALA A 13 3.84 2.79 -11.58
N ARG A 14 3.13 1.66 -11.79
CA ARG A 14 1.77 1.46 -11.26
C ARG A 14 1.75 1.47 -9.74
N LYS A 15 2.71 0.81 -9.08
CA LYS A 15 2.84 0.83 -7.61
C LYS A 15 3.21 2.21 -7.06
N ARG A 16 4.01 3.00 -7.79
CA ARG A 16 4.29 4.41 -7.45
C ARG A 16 3.06 5.29 -7.55
N ARG A 17 2.24 5.15 -8.61
CA ARG A 17 0.94 5.84 -8.71
C ARG A 17 0.01 5.47 -7.54
N MET A 18 -0.04 4.19 -7.18
CA MET A 18 -0.78 3.77 -5.99
C MET A 18 -0.20 4.29 -4.67
N CYS A 19 1.10 4.64 -4.58
CA CYS A 19 1.64 5.35 -3.41
C CYS A 19 1.11 6.80 -3.37
N SER A 20 1.06 7.51 -4.50
CA SER A 20 0.54 8.90 -4.55
C SER A 20 -0.98 9.01 -4.34
N GLU A 21 -1.74 7.97 -4.65
CA GLU A 21 -3.19 7.93 -4.44
C GLU A 21 -3.60 7.58 -3.00
N LYS A 22 -2.65 7.08 -2.18
CA LYS A 22 -2.90 6.66 -0.80
C LYS A 22 -2.37 7.69 0.17
N THR A 23 -3.09 7.91 1.28
CA THR A 23 -2.60 8.71 2.40
C THR A 23 -1.25 8.18 2.87
N ARG A 24 -0.24 9.05 2.83
CA ARG A 24 1.12 8.80 3.30
C ARG A 24 1.29 9.36 4.69
N PHE A 25 1.84 8.56 5.60
CA PHE A 25 2.23 8.96 6.94
C PHE A 25 3.76 9.04 7.03
N ALA A 26 4.25 10.09 7.68
CA ALA A 26 5.68 10.33 7.86
C ALA A 26 6.30 9.41 8.94
N CYS A 27 5.50 8.97 9.91
CA CYS A 27 5.95 8.12 11.00
C CYS A 27 5.00 6.93 11.22
N GLU A 28 5.55 5.85 11.78
CA GLU A 28 4.85 4.59 12.03
C GLU A 28 3.64 4.77 12.95
N MET A 29 3.81 5.52 14.04
CA MET A 29 2.74 5.77 15.00
C MET A 29 1.52 6.46 14.37
N ALA A 30 1.72 7.38 13.43
CA ALA A 30 0.61 8.05 12.76
C ALA A 30 -0.18 7.07 11.88
N ALA A 31 0.51 6.18 11.16
CA ALA A 31 -0.12 5.13 10.38
C ALA A 31 -0.83 4.10 11.27
N MET A 32 -0.21 3.71 12.40
CA MET A 32 -0.82 2.79 13.36
C MET A 32 -2.11 3.35 13.96
N ARG A 33 -2.10 4.61 14.41
CA ARG A 33 -3.31 5.27 14.95
C ARG A 33 -4.40 5.39 13.89
N ALA A 34 -4.04 5.76 12.66
CA ALA A 34 -5.01 5.84 11.56
C ALA A 34 -5.58 4.47 11.19
N GLY A 35 -4.73 3.44 11.14
CA GLY A 35 -5.12 2.06 10.89
C GLY A 35 -6.07 1.52 11.97
N ALA A 36 -5.75 1.74 13.25
CA ALA A 36 -6.62 1.35 14.36
C ALA A 36 -8.01 2.02 14.29
N ARG A 37 -8.07 3.31 13.96
CA ARG A 37 -9.33 4.05 13.81
C ARG A 37 -10.18 3.57 12.64
N LEU A 38 -9.53 3.15 11.54
CA LEU A 38 -10.21 2.77 10.30
C LEU A 38 -10.38 1.25 10.15
N GLY A 39 -9.91 0.45 11.11
CA GLY A 39 -9.88 -1.02 11.00
C GLY A 39 -8.96 -1.52 9.88
N MET A 40 -7.93 -0.76 9.54
CA MET A 40 -6.99 -1.05 8.46
C MET A 40 -5.60 -1.41 9.02
N ASP A 41 -4.85 -2.21 8.27
CA ASP A 41 -3.43 -2.43 8.53
C ASP A 41 -2.59 -1.34 7.89
N TRP A 42 -1.31 -1.30 8.25
CA TRP A 42 -0.36 -0.36 7.67
C TRP A 42 0.92 -1.09 7.22
N TYR A 43 1.61 -0.52 6.24
CA TYR A 43 2.88 -1.05 5.75
C TYR A 43 3.84 0.09 5.36
N ARG A 44 5.14 -0.16 5.49
CA ARG A 44 6.17 0.75 4.97
C ARG A 44 6.35 0.52 3.48
N CYS A 45 6.13 1.55 2.68
CA CYS A 45 6.26 1.45 1.24
C CYS A 45 7.75 1.45 0.82
N PRO A 46 8.24 0.43 0.10
CA PRO A 46 9.63 0.37 -0.34
C PRO A 46 9.97 1.36 -1.46
N TYR A 47 8.98 2.06 -2.02
CA TYR A 47 9.18 3.02 -3.12
C TYR A 47 9.32 4.46 -2.64
N CYS A 48 8.46 4.89 -1.71
CA CYS A 48 8.40 6.25 -1.20
C CYS A 48 8.88 6.37 0.25
N GLY A 49 9.21 5.25 0.90
CA GLY A 49 9.78 5.19 2.25
C GLY A 49 8.80 5.51 3.38
N GLY A 50 7.63 6.05 3.06
CA GLY A 50 6.57 6.38 4.02
C GLY A 50 5.66 5.21 4.36
N TYR A 51 4.80 5.42 5.35
CA TYR A 51 3.82 4.44 5.81
C TYR A 51 2.48 4.67 5.12
N HIS A 52 1.82 3.60 4.69
CA HIS A 52 0.51 3.65 4.04
C HIS A 52 -0.45 2.67 4.69
N LEU A 53 -1.73 3.01 4.65
CA LEU A 53 -2.77 2.08 5.03
C LEU A 53 -3.06 1.07 3.92
N THR A 54 -3.41 -0.13 4.34
CA THR A 54 -3.91 -1.20 3.50
C THR A 54 -5.11 -1.82 4.20
N SER A 55 -6.11 -2.22 3.43
CA SER A 55 -7.24 -2.96 3.99
C SER A 55 -6.71 -4.17 4.76
N LYS A 56 -7.23 -4.36 5.98
CA LYS A 56 -7.02 -5.62 6.70
C LYS A 56 -7.47 -6.74 5.77
N ASN A 57 -6.65 -7.77 5.61
CA ASN A 57 -7.05 -8.96 4.88
C ASN A 57 -8.01 -9.80 5.74
N GLY A 58 -9.04 -9.16 6.30
CA GLY A 58 -10.20 -9.80 6.88
C GLY A 58 -11.07 -10.24 5.74
N MET A 59 -10.98 -11.53 5.40
CA MET A 59 -11.96 -12.36 4.72
C MET A 59 -13.00 -11.59 3.89
N LYS A 60 -12.85 -11.62 2.57
CA LYS A 60 -13.99 -11.51 1.65
C LYS A 60 -15.08 -12.49 2.13
N GLY A 61 -16.27 -11.97 2.42
CA GLY A 61 -17.48 -12.79 2.52
C GLY A 61 -18.11 -12.79 3.91
N THR A 62 -18.82 -11.74 4.24
CA THR A 62 -20.14 -11.83 4.88
C THR A 62 -20.91 -10.57 4.46
N GLU A 63 -21.50 -10.64 3.27
CA GLU A 63 -22.72 -9.89 2.96
C GLU A 63 -23.79 -10.37 3.96
N SER A 64 -24.47 -9.42 4.61
CA SER A 64 -25.73 -9.65 5.35
C SER A 64 -26.90 -9.20 4.50
#